data_AF-A0A450ZZF5-F1
#
_entry.id   AF-A0A450ZZF5-F1
#
_cell.length_a   1.000
_cell.length_b   1.000
_cell.length_c   1.000
_cell.angle_alpha   90.00
_cell.angle_beta   90.00
_cell.angle_gamma   90.00
#
_symmetry.space_group_name_H-M   'P 1'
#
loop_
_entity.id
_entity.type
_entity.pdbx_description
1 polymer ?
#
loop_
_entity_poly.entity_id
_entity_poly.type
_entity_poly.pdbx_seq_one_letter_code
_entity_poly.pdbx_strand_id
1 'polypeptide(L)'
;MIIWFISAPIRVFVLDNRVEIISPGHLPNNLTVENIKAGNSNSRNPTLASFANRILPYRGYGSGILRALKAFPEIDFIDDRDGNLFKTIFKRQQ
;
A
#
# COMPACT_ATOMS: atom_id res chain seq x y z
N MET A 1 -5.44 -15.76 17.56
CA MET A 1 -6.05 -16.81 16.71
C MET A 1 -7.40 -16.24 16.25
N ILE A 2 -7.77 -15.96 14.99
CA ILE A 2 -7.24 -16.05 13.61
C ILE A 2 -8.07 -15.02 12.82
N ILE A 3 -7.48 -13.99 12.18
CA ILE A 3 -8.12 -13.30 11.05
C ILE A 3 -7.03 -12.62 10.19
N TRP A 4 -6.26 -13.40 9.43
CA TRP A 4 -5.22 -12.89 8.51
C TRP A 4 -5.26 -13.54 7.13
N PHE A 5 -6.43 -14.05 6.71
CA PHE A 5 -6.52 -14.83 5.48
C PHE A 5 -7.73 -14.42 4.64
N ILE A 6 -7.73 -13.18 4.14
CA ILE A 6 -8.38 -12.94 2.86
C ILE A 6 -7.39 -13.47 1.83
N SER A 7 -7.49 -14.76 1.50
CA SER A 7 -6.70 -15.41 0.46
C SER A 7 -7.26 -14.99 -0.89
N ALA A 8 -7.00 -13.76 -1.27
CA ALA A 8 -7.23 -13.30 -2.63
C ALA A 8 -5.88 -12.89 -3.25
N PRO A 9 -5.69 -13.14 -4.54
CA PRO A 9 -4.48 -12.71 -5.22
C PRO A 9 -4.45 -11.18 -5.34
N ILE A 10 -3.25 -10.60 -5.26
CA ILE A 10 -3.03 -9.22 -5.66
C ILE A 10 -3.22 -9.17 -7.18
N ARG A 11 -4.16 -8.33 -7.64
CA ARG A 11 -4.44 -8.15 -9.07
C ARG A 11 -3.65 -6.96 -9.58
N VAL A 12 -2.85 -7.15 -10.63
CA VAL A 12 -2.10 -6.09 -11.28
C VAL A 12 -2.61 -5.94 -12.71
N PHE A 13 -3.17 -4.79 -13.04
CA PHE A 13 -3.61 -4.43 -14.38
C PHE A 13 -2.63 -3.43 -14.98
N VAL A 14 -2.02 -3.78 -16.09
CA VAL A 14 -1.13 -2.89 -16.85
C VAL A 14 -1.91 -2.45 -18.08
N LEU A 15 -2.38 -1.19 -18.07
CA LEU A 15 -3.02 -0.55 -19.22
C LEU A 15 -2.06 0.42 -19.88
N ASP A 16 -2.41 0.87 -21.08
CA ASP A 16 -1.58 1.78 -21.86
C ASP A 16 -1.34 3.12 -21.14
N ASN A 17 -2.37 3.63 -20.45
CA ASN A 17 -2.32 4.92 -19.76
C ASN A 17 -2.06 4.84 -18.25
N ARG A 18 -2.18 3.65 -17.64
CA ARG A 18 -2.04 3.49 -16.18
C ARG A 18 -1.77 2.06 -15.76
N VAL A 19 -1.20 1.90 -14.57
CA VAL A 19 -1.07 0.62 -13.88
C VAL A 19 -1.98 0.64 -12.65
N GLU A 20 -2.86 -0.33 -12.51
CA GLU A 20 -3.68 -0.51 -11.31
C GLU A 20 -3.19 -1.72 -10.51
N ILE A 21 -2.93 -1.54 -9.21
CA ILE A 21 -2.62 -2.61 -8.27
C ILE A 21 -3.77 -2.70 -7.27
N ILE A 22 -4.46 -3.83 -7.25
CA ILE A 22 -5.59 -4.09 -6.35
C ILE A 22 -5.17 -5.16 -5.36
N SER A 23 -4.99 -4.75 -4.11
CA SER A 23 -4.77 -5.65 -2.99
C SER A 23 -6.10 -6.00 -2.33
N PRO A 24 -6.31 -7.28 -1.97
CA PRO A 24 -7.41 -7.64 -1.08
C PRO A 24 -7.09 -7.21 0.35
N GLY A 25 -8.12 -6.73 1.05
CA GLY A 25 -8.01 -6.11 2.35
C GLY A 25 -8.02 -4.57 2.26
N HIS A 26 -8.87 -3.96 3.07
CA HIS A 26 -8.89 -2.51 3.31
C HIS A 26 -7.85 -2.10 4.37
N LEU A 27 -7.61 -0.80 4.51
CA LEU A 27 -6.70 -0.28 5.53
C LEU A 27 -7.19 -0.61 6.96
N PRO A 28 -6.35 -1.18 7.83
CA PRO A 28 -6.74 -1.55 9.19
C PRO A 28 -6.85 -0.31 10.10
N ASN A 29 -7.84 -0.28 10.99
CA ASN A 29 -8.16 0.85 11.89
C ASN A 29 -8.46 2.15 11.13
N ASN A 30 -8.71 3.26 11.84
CA ASN A 30 -9.09 4.58 11.30
C ASN A 30 -8.00 5.26 10.43
N LEU A 31 -7.11 4.48 9.80
CA LEU A 31 -6.20 4.91 8.75
C LEU A 31 -7.03 5.19 7.50
N THR A 32 -7.00 6.45 7.08
CA THR A 32 -7.58 6.88 5.80
C THR A 32 -6.50 7.00 4.75
N VAL A 33 -6.90 7.14 3.49
CA VAL A 33 -5.98 7.41 2.39
C VAL A 33 -5.13 8.66 2.67
N GLU A 34 -5.70 9.68 3.30
CA GLU A 34 -4.95 10.89 3.66
C GLU A 34 -3.86 10.59 4.70
N ASN A 35 -4.14 9.75 5.70
CA ASN A 35 -3.18 9.41 6.76
C ASN A 35 -1.97 8.64 6.20
N ILE A 36 -2.18 7.72 5.25
CA ILE A 36 -1.08 7.00 4.60
C ILE A 36 -0.28 7.93 3.66
N LYS A 37 -0.94 8.88 2.99
CA LYS A 37 -0.27 9.91 2.17
C LYS A 37 0.55 10.87 3.02
N ALA A 38 0.12 11.15 4.25
CA ALA A 38 0.86 11.95 5.23
C ALA A 38 2.03 11.19 5.88
N GLY A 39 2.23 9.90 5.55
CA GLY A 39 3.33 9.09 6.10
C GLY A 39 3.02 8.43 7.43
N ASN A 40 1.76 8.44 7.89
CA ASN A 40 1.38 7.79 9.13
C ASN A 40 1.33 6.27 8.94
N SER A 41 2.46 5.62 9.23
CA SER A 41 2.63 4.18 9.14
C SER A 41 2.57 3.55 10.53
N ASN A 42 1.40 3.05 10.91
CA ASN A 42 1.25 2.33 12.18
C ASN A 42 1.79 0.90 12.03
N SER A 43 3.06 0.73 12.41
CA SER A 43 3.73 -0.57 12.39
C SER A 43 3.19 -1.45 13.52
N ARG A 44 2.27 -2.36 13.18
CA ARG A 44 1.58 -3.24 14.15
C ARG A 44 2.49 -4.23 14.90
N ASN A 45 3.75 -4.39 14.50
CA ASN A 45 4.72 -5.19 15.23
C ASN A 45 6.12 -4.54 15.15
N PRO A 46 6.58 -3.86 16.21
CA PRO A 46 7.90 -3.20 16.22
C PRO A 46 9.06 -4.21 16.12
N THR A 47 8.88 -5.44 16.63
CA THR A 47 9.88 -6.50 16.55
C THR A 47 10.09 -6.96 15.11
N LEU A 48 9.00 -7.20 14.38
CA LEU A 48 9.09 -7.59 12.97
C LEU A 48 9.69 -6.46 12.12
N ALA A 49 9.31 -5.21 12.38
CA ALA A 49 9.86 -4.04 11.71
C ALA A 49 11.39 -3.91 11.87
N SER A 50 11.93 -4.30 13.03
CA SER A 50 13.37 -4.33 13.28
C SER A 50 14.11 -5.35 12.40
N PHE A 51 13.57 -6.56 12.26
CA PHE A 51 14.14 -7.59 11.36
C PHE A 51 14.05 -7.21 9.90
N ALA A 52 13.00 -6.49 9.55
CA ALA A 52 12.69 -6.10 8.20
C ALA A 52 13.78 -5.15 7.63
N ASN A 53 14.37 -4.26 8.46
CA ASN A 53 15.55 -3.44 8.10
C ASN A 53 16.80 -4.27 7.74
N ARG A 54 16.87 -5.53 8.18
CA ARG A 54 18.03 -6.40 8.00
C ARG A 54 17.88 -7.39 6.85
N ILE A 55 16.63 -7.71 6.48
CA ILE A 55 16.31 -8.75 5.49
C ILE A 55 16.00 -8.14 4.11
N LEU A 56 15.33 -6.98 4.05
CA LEU A 56 15.04 -6.35 2.76
C LEU A 56 16.22 -5.44 2.33
N PRO A 57 16.61 -5.44 1.05
CA PRO A 57 17.59 -4.51 0.50
C PRO A 57 17.11 -3.03 0.49
N TYR A 58 15.97 -2.74 1.12
CA TYR A 58 15.31 -1.44 1.13
C TYR A 58 15.19 -0.88 2.56
N ARG A 59 15.93 0.21 2.83
CA ARG A 59 15.93 0.93 4.12
C ARG A 59 14.81 1.99 4.20
N GLY A 60 13.54 1.57 4.17
CA GLY A 60 12.43 2.52 4.02
C GLY A 60 11.10 2.10 4.60
N TYR A 61 11.07 1.38 5.71
CA TYR A 61 9.84 0.98 6.39
C TYR A 61 8.95 2.18 6.70
N GLY A 62 7.68 2.09 6.32
CA GLY A 62 6.68 3.17 6.48
C GLY A 62 6.84 4.37 5.54
N SER A 63 7.96 4.48 4.82
CA SER A 63 8.18 5.55 3.82
C SER A 63 7.85 5.15 2.39
N GLY A 64 7.45 3.88 2.15
CA GLY A 64 7.19 3.36 0.80
C GLY A 64 6.15 4.18 0.03
N ILE A 65 5.03 4.54 0.70
CA ILE A 65 3.96 5.36 0.10
C ILE A 65 4.45 6.77 -0.20
N LEU A 66 5.18 7.40 0.73
CA LEU A 66 5.78 8.73 0.52
C LEU A 66 6.79 8.73 -0.63
N ARG A 67 7.61 7.67 -0.74
CA ARG A 67 8.57 7.52 -1.84
C ARG A 67 7.86 7.27 -3.16
N ALA A 68 6.77 6.49 -3.16
CA ALA A 68 5.95 6.28 -4.34
C ALA A 68 5.31 7.60 -4.81
N LEU A 69 4.75 8.40 -3.90
CA LEU A 69 4.25 9.75 -4.18
C LEU A 69 5.33 10.68 -4.71
N LYS A 70 6.57 10.58 -4.20
CA LYS A 70 7.69 11.38 -4.68
C LYS A 70 8.16 10.98 -6.09
N ALA A 71 8.16 9.69 -6.40
CA ALA A 71 8.56 9.17 -7.71
C ALA A 71 7.45 9.35 -8.76
N PHE A 72 6.19 9.23 -8.33
CA PHE A 72 4.99 9.34 -9.15
C PHE A 72 3.99 10.25 -8.44
N PRO A 73 4.04 11.57 -8.69
CA PRO A 73 3.14 12.52 -8.03
C PRO A 73 1.66 12.33 -8.43
N GLU A 74 1.40 11.72 -9.58
CA GLU A 74 0.04 11.44 -10.08
C GLU A 74 -0.49 10.05 -9.68
N ILE A 75 -0.07 9.55 -8.51
CA ILE A 75 -0.54 8.28 -7.96
C ILE A 75 -1.84 8.47 -7.16
N ASP A 76 -2.84 7.67 -7.48
CA ASP A 76 -4.12 7.65 -6.77
C ASP A 76 -4.21 6.41 -5.87
N PHE A 77 -4.74 6.59 -4.67
CA PHE A 77 -4.99 5.52 -3.70
C PHE A 77 -6.48 5.53 -3.37
N ILE A 78 -7.13 4.37 -3.46
CA ILE A 78 -8.56 4.20 -3.25
C ILE A 78 -8.73 3.06 -2.24
N ASP A 79 -9.31 3.37 -1.08
CA ASP A 79 -9.70 2.41 -0.05
C ASP A 79 -11.18 2.08 -0.22
N ASP A 80 -11.47 0.96 -0.88
CA ASP A 80 -12.82 0.45 -1.06
C ASP A 80 -13.18 -0.43 0.14
N ARG A 81 -13.84 0.17 1.13
CA ARG A 81 -14.22 -0.49 2.39
C ARG A 81 -15.37 -1.47 2.21
N ASP A 82 -16.29 -1.17 1.31
CA ASP A 82 -17.45 -2.03 1.02
C ASP A 82 -17.00 -3.29 0.26
N GLY A 83 -16.09 -3.12 -0.70
CA GLY A 83 -15.45 -4.23 -1.44
C GLY A 83 -14.32 -4.92 -0.67
N ASN A 84 -13.85 -4.34 0.43
CA ASN A 84 -12.67 -4.76 1.19
C ASN A 84 -11.41 -4.87 0.30
N LEU A 85 -11.17 -3.84 -0.51
CA LEU A 85 -10.08 -3.76 -1.46
C LEU A 85 -9.31 -2.45 -1.29
N PHE A 86 -7.99 -2.53 -1.40
CA PHE A 86 -7.14 -1.36 -1.52
C PHE A 86 -6.58 -1.28 -2.94
N LYS A 87 -6.95 -0.23 -3.68
CA LYS A 87 -6.49 0.00 -5.05
C LYS A 87 -5.47 1.13 -5.07
N THR A 88 -4.38 0.92 -5.80
CA THR A 88 -3.39 1.94 -6.14
C THR A 88 -3.32 2.10 -7.65
N ILE A 89 -3.40 3.32 -8.16
CA ILE A 89 -3.38 3.62 -9.59
C ILE A 89 -2.20 4.53 -9.88
N PHE A 90 -1.29 4.07 -10.74
CA PHE A 90 -0.16 4.84 -11.24
C PHE A 90 -0.49 5.30 -12.66
N LYS A 91 -0.51 6.60 -12.92
CA LYS A 91 -0.57 7.09 -14.31
C LYS A 91 0.79 6.91 -14.97
N ARG A 92 0.79 6.38 -16.20
CA ARG A 92 2.01 6.31 -17.02
C ARG A 92 2.11 7.63 -17.77
N GLN A 93 3.17 8.38 -17.53
CA GLN A 93 3.54 9.48 -18.42
C GLN A 93 4.14 8.84 -19.67
N GLN A 94 3.52 9.10 -20.81
CA GLN A 94 3.90 8.59 -22.11
C GLN A 94 5.00 9.47 -22.72
#